data_AF-A0AAN9KZ81-F1
#
_entry.id   AF-A0AAN9KZ81-F1
#
_cell.length_a   1.000
_cell.length_b   1.000
_cell.length_c   1.000
_cell.angle_alpha   90.00
_cell.angle_beta   90.00
_cell.angle_gamma   90.00
#
_symmetry.space_group_name_H-M   'P 1'
#
loop_
_entity.id
_entity.type
_entity.pdbx_description
1 polymer ?
#
loop_
_entity_poly.entity_id
_entity_poly.type
_entity_poly.pdbx_seq_one_letter_code
_entity_poly.pdbx_strand_id
1 'polypeptide(L)'
;MAFYGIGGLFISFYLWWILLWNIGGGFDIFDKKKKEVCFLRWGFPGKNRRIIIKIPMTEIQSIRIITGVQERGIFTRTLTYESIVYMETIEQGFLPLTRIEDNLTPPEIANKAGELAFFLGVPLLY
;
A
#
# COMPACT_ATOMS: atom_id res chain seq x y z
N MET A 1 7.83 31.13 -27.10
CA MET A 1 8.30 29.73 -26.89
C MET A 1 8.91 29.48 -25.51
N ALA A 2 9.62 30.43 -24.88
CA ALA A 2 10.20 30.25 -23.53
C ALA A 2 9.17 30.06 -22.39
N PHE A 3 7.93 30.53 -22.56
CA PHE A 3 6.88 30.45 -21.54
C PHE A 3 6.55 29.01 -21.13
N TYR A 4 6.46 28.09 -22.10
CA TYR A 4 6.20 26.68 -21.84
C TYR A 4 7.39 25.96 -21.17
N GLY A 5 8.62 26.39 -21.48
CA GLY A 5 9.83 25.84 -20.86
C GLY A 5 9.91 26.16 -19.36
N ILE A 6 9.53 27.38 -18.97
CA ILE A 6 9.47 27.80 -17.56
C ILE A 6 8.42 26.98 -16.80
N GLY A 7 7.24 26.76 -17.38
CA GLY A 7 6.22 25.89 -16.79
C GLY A 7 6.71 24.45 -16.58
N GLY A 8 7.41 23.89 -17.57
CA GLY A 8 8.01 22.55 -17.45
C GLY A 8 9.06 22.45 -16.34
N LEU A 9 9.88 23.48 -16.15
CA LEU A 9 10.85 23.53 -15.05
C LEU A 9 10.17 23.52 -13.68
N PHE A 10 9.11 24.31 -13.49
CA PHE A 10 8.35 24.31 -12.24
C PHE A 10 7.71 22.95 -11.93
N ILE A 11 7.14 22.29 -12.94
CA ILE A 11 6.55 20.96 -12.80
C ILE A 11 7.62 19.92 -12.45
N SER A 12 8.76 19.96 -13.14
CA SER A 12 9.88 19.04 -12.90
C SER A 12 10.43 19.19 -11.50
N PHE A 13 10.58 20.43 -11.04
CA PHE A 13 11.05 20.75 -9.70
C PHE A 13 10.05 20.32 -8.62
N TYR A 14 8.76 20.52 -8.86
CA TYR A 14 7.71 20.05 -7.97
C TYR A 14 7.70 18.51 -7.83
N LEU A 15 7.80 17.79 -8.96
CA LEU A 15 7.87 16.32 -8.97
C LEU A 15 9.12 15.80 -8.24
N TRP A 16 10.26 16.45 -8.45
CA TRP A 16 11.49 16.11 -7.74
C TRP A 16 11.32 16.23 -6.22
N TRP A 17 10.65 17.29 -5.76
CA TRP A 17 10.35 17.47 -4.34
C TRP A 17 9.37 16.45 -3.78
N ILE A 18 8.34 16.07 -4.54
CA ILE A 18 7.42 14.99 -4.15
C ILE A 18 8.20 13.70 -3.92
N LEU A 19 9.12 13.37 -4.83
CA LEU A 19 9.96 12.18 -4.74
C LEU A 19 10.89 12.25 -3.53
N LEU A 20 11.55 13.40 -3.31
CA LEU A 20 12.46 13.62 -2.19
C LEU A 20 11.73 13.49 -0.84
N TRP A 21 10.48 13.96 -0.76
CA TRP A 21 9.66 13.80 0.44
C TRP A 21 8.95 12.45 0.57
N ASN A 22 9.11 11.53 -0.39
CA ASN A 22 8.51 10.20 -0.38
C ASN A 22 7.01 10.24 -0.02
N ILE A 23 6.29 11.13 -0.70
CA ILE A 23 4.85 11.34 -0.48
C ILE A 23 4.09 10.12 -1.00
N GLY A 24 3.19 9.57 -0.19
CA GLY A 24 2.50 8.31 -0.45
C GLY A 24 3.27 7.07 -0.01
N GLY A 25 4.53 7.22 0.41
CA GLY A 25 5.32 6.14 0.98
C GLY A 25 4.82 5.71 2.36
N GLY A 26 5.37 4.62 2.87
CA GLY A 26 4.96 4.07 4.15
C GLY A 26 5.61 2.73 4.44
N PHE A 27 5.40 2.24 5.64
CA PHE A 27 5.80 0.91 6.04
C PHE A 27 4.84 0.37 7.08
N ASP A 28 4.78 -0.96 7.17
CA ASP A 28 3.90 -1.68 8.07
C ASP A 28 4.77 -2.40 9.10
N ILE A 29 4.50 -2.20 10.38
CA ILE A 29 5.20 -2.86 11.49
C ILE A 29 4.24 -3.88 12.11
N PHE A 30 4.70 -5.13 12.21
CA PHE A 30 3.99 -6.22 12.88
C PHE A 30 4.75 -6.65 14.14
N ASP A 31 4.26 -6.27 15.31
CA ASP A 31 4.95 -6.50 16.59
C ASP A 31 4.27 -7.63 17.38
N LYS A 32 4.79 -8.87 17.29
CA LYS A 32 4.25 -10.03 18.03
C LYS A 32 4.29 -9.87 19.55
N LYS A 33 5.30 -9.18 20.08
CA LYS A 33 5.48 -8.98 21.53
C LYS A 33 4.43 -8.05 22.13
N LYS A 34 4.10 -6.97 21.40
CA LYS A 34 3.08 -6.01 21.82
C LYS A 34 1.67 -6.42 21.37
N LYS A 35 1.55 -7.41 20.47
CA LYS A 35 0.30 -7.84 19.84
C LYS A 35 -0.40 -6.68 19.12
N GLU A 36 0.37 -5.84 18.45
CA GLU A 36 -0.12 -4.67 17.72
C GLU A 36 0.45 -4.64 16.29
N VAL A 37 -0.35 -4.16 15.35
CA VAL A 37 0.03 -3.83 13.99
C VAL A 37 -0.05 -2.33 13.82
N CYS A 38 1.01 -1.74 13.26
CA CYS A 38 1.11 -0.30 13.07
C CYS A 38 1.37 0.01 11.59
N PHE A 39 0.45 0.75 10.98
CA PHE A 39 0.59 1.27 9.63
C PHE A 39 1.09 2.70 9.70
N LEU A 40 2.23 2.97 9.06
CA LEU A 40 2.72 4.32 8.85
C LEU A 40 2.59 4.70 7.38
N ARG A 41 1.99 5.86 7.14
CA ARG A 41 1.88 6.48 5.82
C ARG A 41 2.38 7.92 5.87
N TRP A 42 3.15 8.30 4.86
CA TRP A 42 3.67 9.64 4.68
C TRP A 42 2.77 10.40 3.71
N GLY A 43 2.09 11.41 4.22
CA GLY A 43 1.34 12.37 3.42
C GLY A 43 2.20 13.55 2.96
N PHE A 44 1.52 14.56 2.43
CA PHE A 44 2.16 15.82 2.04
C PHE A 44 2.89 16.49 3.22
N PRO A 45 3.99 17.21 2.96
CA PRO A 45 4.69 17.97 3.98
C PRO A 45 3.74 18.97 4.66
N GLY A 46 3.66 18.90 6.00
CA GLY A 46 2.75 19.69 6.82
C GLY A 46 2.72 19.22 8.28
N LYS A 47 1.85 19.82 9.11
CA LYS A 47 1.73 19.49 10.54
C LYS A 47 1.30 18.03 10.79
N ASN A 48 0.43 17.49 9.93
CA ASN A 48 -0.04 16.10 10.00
C ASN A 48 0.53 15.25 8.86
N ARG A 49 1.84 15.35 8.64
CA ARG A 49 2.52 14.60 7.57
C ARG A 49 2.43 13.09 7.76
N ARG A 50 2.43 12.60 9.00
CA ARG A 50 2.44 11.17 9.30
C ARG A 50 1.06 10.72 9.73
N ILE A 51 0.52 9.74 9.03
CA ILE A 51 -0.70 9.04 9.41
C ILE A 51 -0.24 7.73 10.06
N ILE A 52 -0.60 7.55 11.33
CA ILE A 52 -0.26 6.36 12.11
C ILE A 52 -1.57 5.70 12.51
N ILE A 53 -1.80 4.48 12.02
CA ILE A 53 -2.95 3.66 12.40
C ILE A 53 -2.41 2.49 13.19
N LYS A 54 -2.90 2.31 14.41
CA LYS A 54 -2.54 1.20 15.30
C LYS A 54 -3.75 0.31 15.50
N ILE A 55 -3.52 -0.99 15.41
CA ILE A 55 -4.57 -2.00 15.48
C ILE A 55 -4.07 -3.13 16.37
N PRO A 56 -4.81 -3.52 17.40
CA PRO A 56 -4.45 -4.70 18.18
C PRO A 56 -4.69 -5.96 17.34
N MET A 57 -3.80 -6.94 17.47
CA MET A 57 -3.90 -8.19 16.71
C MET A 57 -5.17 -8.98 17.01
N THR A 58 -5.82 -8.73 18.16
CA THR A 58 -7.11 -9.34 18.54
C THR A 58 -8.26 -8.91 17.64
N GLU A 59 -8.16 -7.76 16.99
CA GLU A 59 -9.20 -7.21 16.11
C GLU A 59 -9.04 -7.64 14.64
N ILE A 60 -7.94 -8.33 14.32
CA ILE A 60 -7.66 -8.80 12.97
C ILE A 60 -8.46 -10.08 12.74
N GLN A 61 -9.38 -10.06 11.78
CA GLN A 61 -10.21 -11.22 11.46
C GLN A 61 -9.56 -12.11 10.41
N SER A 62 -9.14 -11.52 9.29
CA SER A 62 -8.68 -12.27 8.13
C SER A 62 -7.72 -11.45 7.27
N ILE A 63 -6.95 -12.14 6.43
CA ILE A 63 -6.24 -11.52 5.31
C ILE A 63 -6.96 -11.91 4.04
N ARG A 64 -7.45 -10.92 3.30
CA ARG A 64 -8.15 -11.11 2.03
C ARG A 64 -7.28 -10.70 0.86
N ILE A 65 -7.12 -11.57 -0.12
CA ILE A 65 -6.52 -11.21 -1.40
C ILE A 65 -7.66 -10.76 -2.31
N ILE A 66 -7.60 -9.53 -2.82
CA ILE A 66 -8.54 -9.07 -3.84
C ILE A 66 -7.75 -8.84 -5.12
N THR A 67 -8.05 -9.66 -6.12
CA THR A 67 -7.51 -9.51 -7.46
C THR A 67 -8.33 -8.47 -8.22
N GLY A 68 -7.83 -7.24 -8.26
CA GLY A 68 -8.42 -6.18 -9.07
C GLY A 68 -7.94 -6.28 -10.51
N VAL A 69 -8.87 -6.21 -11.47
CA VAL A 69 -8.53 -6.00 -12.88
C VAL A 69 -8.48 -4.50 -13.10
N GLN A 70 -7.30 -3.94 -13.33
CA GLN A 70 -7.17 -2.54 -13.75
C GLN A 70 -6.85 -2.49 -15.23
N GLU A 71 -7.79 -1.99 -16.03
CA GLU A 71 -7.54 -1.68 -17.44
C GLU A 71 -6.68 -0.41 -17.51
N ARG A 72 -5.39 -0.58 -17.83
CA ARG A 72 -4.47 0.55 -17.91
C ARG A 72 -4.53 1.21 -19.29
N GLY A 73 -5.56 2.03 -19.51
CA GLY A 73 -5.57 3.09 -20.54
C GLY A 73 -5.50 2.65 -22.02
N ILE A 74 -5.76 3.64 -22.89
CA ILE A 74 -6.29 3.49 -24.26
C ILE A 74 -5.29 2.87 -25.28
N PHE A 75 -4.03 2.61 -24.91
CA PHE A 75 -2.97 2.24 -25.86
C PHE A 75 -2.18 0.96 -25.54
N THR A 76 -2.44 0.28 -24.42
CA THR A 76 -1.76 -0.97 -24.09
C THR A 76 -2.77 -1.98 -23.60
N ARG A 77 -3.05 -2.99 -24.42
CA ARG A 77 -3.91 -4.15 -24.11
C ARG A 77 -3.19 -5.10 -23.15
N THR A 78 -2.69 -4.57 -22.05
CA THR A 78 -1.99 -5.32 -21.00
C THR A 78 -2.87 -5.24 -19.77
N LEU A 79 -3.57 -6.34 -19.48
CA LEU A 79 -4.32 -6.51 -18.24
C LEU A 79 -3.31 -6.68 -17.11
N THR A 80 -3.06 -5.62 -16.35
CA THR A 80 -2.26 -5.72 -15.13
C THR A 80 -3.20 -6.14 -14.02
N TYR A 81 -2.97 -7.34 -13.49
CA TYR A 81 -3.64 -7.81 -12.28
C TYR A 81 -2.95 -7.14 -11.09
N GLU A 82 -3.56 -6.10 -10.54
CA GLU A 82 -3.13 -5.57 -9.25
C GLU A 82 -3.78 -6.42 -8.17
N SER A 83 -3.04 -7.40 -7.65
CA SER A 83 -3.48 -8.17 -6.50
C SER A 83 -3.15 -7.37 -5.24
N ILE A 84 -4.17 -6.81 -4.61
CA ILE A 84 -4.02 -6.02 -3.40
C ILE A 84 -4.41 -6.92 -2.23
N VAL A 85 -3.50 -7.04 -1.26
CA VAL A 85 -3.76 -7.78 -0.03
C VAL A 85 -4.37 -6.83 0.98
N TYR A 86 -5.55 -7.17 1.47
CA TYR A 86 -6.29 -6.44 2.47
C TYR A 86 -6.24 -7.17 3.81
N MET A 87 -6.09 -6.41 4.87
CA MET A 87 -6.33 -6.88 6.23
C MET A 87 -7.75 -6.50 6.63
N GLU A 88 -8.56 -7.47 6.99
CA GLU A 88 -9.91 -7.26 7.50
C GLU A 88 -9.87 -7.13 9.02
N THR A 89 -10.35 -6.00 9.51
CA THR A 89 -10.37 -5.65 10.93
C THR A 89 -11.81 -5.44 11.38
N ILE A 90 -12.13 -5.83 12.63
CA ILE A 90 -13.49 -5.68 13.19
C ILE A 90 -13.97 -4.21 13.13
N GLU A 91 -13.15 -3.27 13.59
CA GLU A 91 -13.60 -1.87 13.73
C GLU A 91 -13.28 -0.99 12.52
N GLN A 92 -12.16 -1.25 11.84
CA GLN A 92 -11.61 -0.36 10.82
C GLN A 92 -11.90 -0.84 9.38
N GLY A 93 -12.49 -2.03 9.23
CA GLY A 93 -12.86 -2.59 7.93
C GLY A 93 -11.65 -3.11 7.14
N PHE A 94 -11.63 -2.83 5.83
CA PHE A 94 -10.58 -3.29 4.92
C PHE A 94 -9.42 -2.29 4.86
N LEU A 95 -8.27 -2.71 5.37
CA LEU A 95 -7.04 -1.93 5.31
C LEU A 95 -6.11 -2.53 4.25
N PRO A 96 -5.80 -1.78 3.18
CA PRO A 96 -4.82 -2.24 2.20
C PRO A 96 -3.43 -2.29 2.87
N LEU A 97 -2.82 -3.47 2.82
CA LEU A 97 -1.42 -3.63 3.17
C LEU A 97 -0.56 -2.87 2.15
N THR A 98 0.62 -2.42 2.57
CA THR A 98 1.55 -1.75 1.64
C THR A 98 1.77 -2.65 0.43
N ARG A 99 1.70 -2.05 -0.78
CA ARG A 99 1.87 -2.76 -2.06
C ARG A 99 3.02 -3.75 -1.95
N ILE A 100 2.67 -5.02 -2.03
CA ILE A 100 3.64 -6.09 -2.17
C ILE A 100 4.18 -5.93 -3.59
N GLU A 101 5.42 -5.43 -3.69
CA GLU A 101 6.23 -5.19 -4.90
C GLU A 101 5.52 -5.33 -6.26
N ASP A 102 5.48 -4.24 -7.05
CA ASP A 102 4.73 -4.07 -8.32
C ASP A 102 5.02 -5.10 -9.45
N ASN A 103 5.80 -6.16 -9.21
CA ASN A 103 6.16 -7.20 -10.19
C ASN A 103 5.98 -8.65 -9.71
N LEU A 104 5.27 -8.90 -8.60
CA LEU A 104 5.10 -10.27 -8.12
C LEU A 104 4.07 -11.04 -8.94
N THR A 105 4.37 -12.31 -9.20
CA THR A 105 3.41 -13.23 -9.81
C THR A 105 2.30 -13.57 -8.80
N PRO A 106 1.06 -13.85 -9.26
CA PRO A 106 -0.04 -14.25 -8.37
C PRO A 106 0.30 -15.31 -7.30
N PRO A 107 1.05 -16.39 -7.60
CA PRO A 107 1.45 -17.35 -6.57
C PRO A 107 2.42 -16.78 -5.52
N GLU A 108 3.31 -15.87 -5.89
CA GLU A 108 4.22 -15.22 -4.93
C GLU A 108 3.44 -14.29 -3.98
N ILE A 109 2.41 -13.62 -4.49
CA ILE A 109 1.51 -12.78 -3.68
C ILE A 109 0.73 -13.66 -2.69
N ALA A 110 0.20 -14.80 -3.16
CA ALA A 110 -0.47 -15.76 -2.29
C ALA A 110 0.47 -16.34 -1.22
N ASN A 111 1.72 -16.65 -1.58
CA ASN A 111 2.73 -17.13 -0.62
C ASN A 111 3.05 -16.06 0.44
N LYS A 112 3.35 -14.81 0.03
CA LYS A 112 3.60 -13.72 0.99
C LYS A 112 2.38 -13.44 1.89
N ALA A 113 1.17 -13.45 1.32
CA ALA A 113 -0.05 -13.30 2.10
C ALA A 113 -0.27 -14.48 3.07
N GLY A 114 0.08 -15.70 2.66
CA GLY A 114 0.04 -16.90 3.49
C GLY A 114 1.05 -16.86 4.65
N GLU A 115 2.27 -16.39 4.40
CA GLU A 115 3.28 -16.16 5.43
C GLU A 115 2.80 -15.11 6.45
N LEU A 116 2.18 -14.01 5.99
CA LEU A 116 1.58 -13.00 6.85
C LEU A 116 0.42 -13.55 7.68
N ALA A 117 -0.46 -14.34 7.06
CA ALA A 117 -1.61 -14.98 7.72
C ALA A 117 -1.13 -15.96 8.80
N PHE A 118 -0.14 -16.78 8.48
CA PHE A 118 0.51 -17.69 9.42
C PHE A 118 1.23 -16.94 10.55
N PHE A 119 1.90 -15.82 10.22
CA PHE A 119 2.55 -14.99 11.22
C PHE A 119 1.53 -14.42 12.22
N LEU A 120 0.38 -13.95 11.74
CA LEU A 120 -0.68 -13.36 12.55
C LEU A 120 -1.59 -14.40 13.22
N GLY A 121 -1.61 -15.64 12.73
CA GLY A 121 -2.51 -16.70 13.21
C GLY A 121 -3.96 -16.52 12.77
N VAL A 122 -4.18 -15.87 11.62
CA VAL A 122 -5.52 -15.57 11.07
C VAL A 122 -5.76 -16.32 9.77
N PRO A 123 -7.02 -16.63 9.41
CA PRO A 123 -7.33 -17.26 8.13
C PRO A 123 -6.99 -16.36 6.94
N LEU A 124 -6.50 -17.00 5.87
CA LEU A 124 -6.35 -16.39 4.55
C LEU A 124 -7.62 -16.64 3.73
N LEU A 125 -8.22 -15.56 3.22
CA LEU A 125 -9.34 -15.59 2.29
C LEU A 125 -8.85 -15.19 0.90
N TYR A 126 -9.07 -16.07 -0.06
CA TYR A 126 -8.75 -15.85 -1.47
C TYR A 126 -10.00 -15.43 -2.24
#